data_AF-A0AAE7DE27-F1
#
_entry.id   AF-A0AAE7DE27-F1
#
_cell.length_a   1.000
_cell.length_b   1.000
_cell.length_c   1.000
_cell.angle_alpha   90.00
_cell.angle_beta   90.00
_cell.angle_gamma   90.00
#
_symmetry.space_group_name_H-M   'P 1'
#
loop_
_entity.id
_entity.type
_entity.pdbx_description
1 polymer ?
#
loop_
_entity_poly.entity_id
_entity_poly.type
_entity_poly.pdbx_seq_one_letter_code
_entity_poly.pdbx_strand_id
1 'polypeptide(L)'
;MSKPLSYRGLADLTLIFGETSELGCTVERRGVDVVVSRHSAGAPVSVLVDRQLGAALFEAQGIRRAALVLSDGTVFAGRVLEVAETGDYFEIAAGSLASQVGRYA
;
A
#
# COMPACT_ATOMS: atom_id res chain seq x y z
N MET A 1 -3.45 24.44 -0.09
CA MET A 1 -3.53 23.67 1.17
C MET A 1 -4.00 22.28 0.82
N SER A 2 -3.15 21.28 0.98
CA SER A 2 -3.47 19.91 0.56
C SER A 2 -4.21 19.18 1.69
N LYS A 3 -5.37 18.62 1.36
CA LYS A 3 -6.32 18.05 2.34
C LYS A 3 -5.73 16.78 2.97
N PRO A 4 -5.90 16.56 4.29
CA PRO A 4 -5.61 15.25 4.89
C PRO A 4 -6.46 14.17 4.20
N LEU A 5 -5.86 13.01 3.98
CA LEU A 5 -6.55 11.84 3.43
C LEU A 5 -7.04 10.97 4.60
N SER A 6 -8.30 10.56 4.53
CA SER A 6 -8.86 9.53 5.40
C SER A 6 -9.84 8.71 4.56
N TYR A 7 -9.54 7.43 4.39
CA TYR A 7 -10.38 6.48 3.66
C TYR A 7 -10.54 5.21 4.49
N ARG A 8 -11.73 4.61 4.41
CA ARG A 8 -12.03 3.30 4.98
C ARG A 8 -12.93 2.53 4.03
N GLY A 9 -12.56 1.30 3.72
CA GLY A 9 -13.34 0.42 2.86
C GLY A 9 -12.46 -0.53 2.07
N LEU A 10 -13.05 -1.14 1.05
CA LEU A 10 -12.37 -2.13 0.23
C LEU A 10 -11.31 -1.50 -0.67
N ALA A 11 -10.17 -2.17 -0.79
CA ALA A 11 -9.09 -1.81 -1.69
C ALA A 11 -8.40 -3.05 -2.25
N ASP A 12 -7.80 -2.91 -3.42
CA ASP A 12 -6.91 -3.92 -3.97
C ASP A 12 -5.48 -3.61 -3.53
N LEU A 13 -4.83 -4.61 -2.94
CA LEU A 13 -3.49 -4.52 -2.40
C LEU A 13 -2.56 -5.45 -3.17
N THR A 14 -1.48 -4.87 -3.70
CA THR A 14 -0.38 -5.59 -4.33
C THR A 14 0.88 -5.35 -3.52
N LEU A 15 1.57 -6.42 -3.17
CA LEU A 15 2.78 -6.39 -2.35
C LEU A 15 3.91 -7.09 -3.08
N ILE A 16 5.08 -6.45 -3.06
CA ILE A 16 6.26 -6.95 -3.75
C ILE A 16 7.35 -7.16 -2.69
N PHE A 17 7.81 -8.41 -2.64
CA PHE A 17 8.85 -8.90 -1.74
C PHE A 17 10.19 -9.01 -2.47
N GLY A 18 11.30 -8.73 -1.79
CA GLY A 18 12.66 -8.84 -2.38
C GLY A 18 13.16 -7.62 -3.15
N GLU A 19 14.46 -7.61 -3.51
CA GLU A 19 15.05 -6.54 -4.33
C GLU A 19 14.77 -6.75 -5.81
N THR A 20 14.49 -5.64 -6.48
CA THR A 20 13.98 -5.50 -7.84
C THR A 20 14.60 -6.46 -8.86
N SER A 21 13.71 -7.03 -9.69
CA SER A 21 13.98 -7.80 -10.92
C SER A 21 14.16 -9.32 -10.72
N GLU A 22 13.21 -10.05 -11.33
CA GLU A 22 13.21 -11.50 -11.67
C GLU A 22 13.02 -12.54 -10.56
N LEU A 23 13.23 -12.21 -9.27
CA LEU A 23 13.05 -13.14 -8.14
C LEU A 23 12.10 -12.64 -7.05
N GLY A 24 11.46 -11.48 -7.25
CA GLY A 24 10.52 -10.94 -6.27
C GLY A 24 9.20 -11.71 -6.26
N CYS A 25 8.75 -12.15 -5.09
CA CYS A 25 7.40 -12.66 -4.94
C CYS A 25 6.42 -11.49 -4.99
N THR A 26 5.36 -11.61 -5.78
CA THR A 26 4.25 -10.66 -5.80
C THR A 26 3.02 -11.32 -5.22
N VAL A 27 2.40 -10.67 -4.25
CA VAL A 27 1.12 -11.10 -3.67
C VAL A 27 0.07 -10.06 -3.99
N GLU A 28 -0.99 -10.51 -4.65
CA GLU A 28 -2.16 -9.69 -4.93
C GLU A 28 -3.32 -10.16 -4.06
N ARG A 29 -4.03 -9.18 -3.49
CA ARG A 29 -5.22 -9.38 -2.68
C ARG A 29 -6.24 -8.33 -3.09
N ARG A 30 -7.39 -8.81 -3.56
CA ARG A 30 -8.47 -7.93 -4.00
C ARG A 30 -9.53 -7.79 -2.92
N GLY A 31 -10.15 -6.61 -2.86
CA GLY A 31 -11.26 -6.34 -1.95
C GLY A 31 -10.90 -6.55 -0.47
N VAL A 32 -9.75 -6.05 -0.04
CA VAL A 32 -9.33 -6.11 1.36
C VAL A 32 -9.85 -4.90 2.10
N ASP A 33 -10.37 -5.08 3.32
CA ASP A 33 -10.79 -3.95 4.15
C ASP A 33 -9.55 -3.23 4.68
N VAL A 34 -9.43 -1.95 4.32
CA VAL A 34 -8.30 -1.11 4.69
C VAL A 34 -8.75 0.20 5.30
N VAL A 35 -7.95 0.70 6.24
CA VAL A 35 -8.02 2.09 6.69
C VAL A 35 -6.77 2.79 6.19
N VAL A 36 -6.96 3.87 5.43
CA VAL A 36 -5.88 4.64 4.83
C VAL A 36 -5.92 6.05 5.37
N SER A 37 -4.80 6.53 5.89
CA SER A 37 -4.66 7.89 6.35
C SER A 37 -3.38 8.53 5.83
N ARG A 38 -3.44 9.85 5.62
CA ARG A 38 -2.27 10.66 5.31
C ARG A 38 -2.43 12.03 5.92
N HIS A 39 -1.52 12.41 6.79
CA HIS A 39 -1.58 13.67 7.54
C HIS A 39 -1.41 14.92 6.65
N SER A 40 -0.60 14.86 5.60
CA SER A 40 -0.40 15.97 4.66
C SER A 40 0.07 15.48 3.29
N ALA A 41 -0.06 16.30 2.24
CA ALA A 41 0.51 15.93 0.95
C ALA A 41 2.03 15.85 1.05
N GLY A 42 2.61 14.74 0.58
CA GLY A 42 4.03 14.45 0.70
C GLY A 42 4.40 13.70 1.98
N ALA A 43 3.48 13.50 2.92
CA ALA A 43 3.67 12.56 4.02
C ALA A 43 3.47 11.11 3.54
N PRO A 44 4.11 10.13 4.18
CA PRO A 44 3.80 8.71 3.99
C PRO A 44 2.31 8.43 4.14
N VAL A 45 1.86 7.41 3.43
CA VAL A 45 0.49 6.91 3.52
C VAL A 45 0.49 5.75 4.50
N SER A 46 -0.23 5.94 5.60
CA SER A 46 -0.46 4.91 6.62
C SER A 46 -1.59 4.01 6.16
N VAL A 47 -1.34 2.70 6.16
CA VAL A 47 -2.31 1.67 5.76
C VAL A 47 -2.47 0.67 6.89
N LEU A 48 -3.70 0.56 7.41
CA LEU A 48 -4.12 -0.49 8.32
C LEU A 48 -4.88 -1.55 7.52
N VAL A 49 -4.54 -2.82 7.74
CA VAL A 49 -5.19 -3.98 7.14
C VAL A 49 -5.73 -4.90 8.23
N ASP A 50 -6.59 -5.85 7.86
CA ASP A 50 -7.02 -6.86 8.83
C ASP A 50 -5.83 -7.70 9.35
N ARG A 51 -6.00 -8.26 10.56
CA ARG A 51 -4.94 -9.01 11.25
C ARG A 51 -4.57 -10.33 10.57
N GLN A 52 -5.49 -10.93 9.80
CA GLN A 52 -5.22 -12.20 9.10
C GLN A 52 -4.30 -11.97 7.91
N LEU A 53 -4.54 -10.90 7.17
CA LEU A 53 -3.66 -10.43 6.13
C LEU A 53 -2.34 -9.98 6.75
N GLY A 54 -2.40 -9.21 7.83
CA GLY A 54 -1.22 -8.68 8.49
C GLY A 54 -0.23 -9.75 8.99
N ALA A 55 -0.73 -10.86 9.52
CA ALA A 55 0.13 -11.99 9.89
C ALA A 55 0.88 -12.57 8.68
N ALA A 56 0.21 -12.71 7.52
CA ALA A 56 0.86 -13.15 6.29
C ALA A 56 1.89 -12.13 5.74
N LEU A 57 1.66 -10.83 5.99
CA LEU A 57 2.62 -9.76 5.66
C LEU A 57 3.87 -9.81 6.53
N PHE A 58 3.69 -10.07 7.83
CA PHE A 58 4.77 -10.18 8.81
C PHE A 58 5.64 -11.43 8.56
N GLU A 59 5.01 -12.57 8.31
CA GLU A 59 5.71 -13.83 8.03
C GLU A 59 6.55 -13.77 6.74
N ALA A 60 6.09 -13.02 5.74
CA ALA A 60 6.77 -12.88 4.47
C ALA A 60 7.95 -11.88 4.48
N GLN A 61 8.63 -11.72 5.63
CA GLN A 61 9.78 -10.84 5.90
C GLN A 61 10.43 -10.25 4.62
N GLY A 62 10.22 -8.95 4.38
CA GLY A 62 10.87 -8.26 3.27
C GLY A 62 9.95 -7.62 2.23
N ILE A 63 8.78 -7.12 2.65
CA ILE A 63 8.00 -6.21 1.80
C ILE A 63 8.87 -4.99 1.50
N ARG A 64 9.14 -4.76 0.21
CA ARG A 64 9.92 -3.60 -0.24
C ARG A 64 9.04 -2.55 -0.88
N ARG A 65 7.98 -2.98 -1.56
CA ARG A 65 7.03 -2.09 -2.23
C ARG A 65 5.61 -2.58 -2.03
N ALA A 66 4.70 -1.63 -1.98
CA ALA A 66 3.27 -1.86 -1.96
C ALA A 66 2.59 -0.94 -2.97
N ALA A 67 1.53 -1.43 -3.58
CA ALA A 67 0.58 -0.66 -4.35
C ALA A 67 -0.83 -0.93 -3.81
N LEU A 68 -1.56 0.15 -3.54
CA LEU A 68 -2.91 0.13 -3.02
C LEU A 68 -3.82 0.89 -3.98
N VAL A 69 -4.85 0.22 -4.48
CA VAL A 69 -5.88 0.81 -5.34
C VAL A 69 -7.18 0.88 -4.55
N LEU A 70 -7.63 2.10 -4.29
CA LEU A 70 -8.89 2.35 -3.60
C LEU A 70 -10.09 2.14 -4.54
N SER A 71 -11.27 1.94 -3.96
CA SER A 71 -12.53 1.77 -4.72
C SER A 71 -12.88 2.97 -5.61
N ASP A 72 -12.36 4.16 -5.31
CA ASP A 72 -12.55 5.38 -6.12
C ASP A 72 -11.53 5.50 -7.27
N GLY A 73 -10.65 4.51 -7.44
CA GLY A 73 -9.60 4.48 -8.46
C GLY A 73 -8.30 5.20 -8.02
N THR A 74 -8.23 5.73 -6.80
CA THR A 74 -6.99 6.34 -6.29
C THR A 74 -5.92 5.27 -6.08
N VAL A 75 -4.70 5.52 -6.56
CA VAL A 75 -3.57 4.60 -6.43
C VAL A 75 -2.48 5.19 -5.54
N PHE A 76 -2.08 4.43 -4.52
CA PHE A 76 -0.90 4.71 -3.70
C PHE A 76 0.12 3.59 -3.93
N ALA A 77 1.20 3.90 -4.63
CA ALA A 77 2.26 2.94 -4.90
C ALA A 77 3.62 3.51 -4.50
N GLY A 78 4.42 2.71 -3.80
CA GLY A 78 5.70 3.19 -3.30
C GLY A 78 6.48 2.15 -2.53
N ARG A 79 7.64 2.59 -2.03
CA ARG A 79 8.46 1.80 -1.11
C ARG A 79 7.74 1.67 0.23
N VAL A 80 7.74 0.49 0.82
CA VAL A 80 7.28 0.32 2.20
C VAL A 80 8.38 0.81 3.14
N LEU A 81 8.03 1.74 4.02
CA LEU A 81 8.95 2.38 4.96
C LEU A 81 8.98 1.66 6.30
N GLU A 82 7.79 1.29 6.78
CA GLU A 82 7.60 0.69 8.09
C GLU A 82 6.50 -0.36 8.01
N VAL A 83 6.61 -1.40 8.82
CA VAL A 83 5.60 -2.44 9.03
C VAL A 83 5.56 -2.68 10.54
N ALA A 84 4.38 -2.64 11.15
CA ALA A 84 4.26 -2.95 12.58
C ALA A 84 4.56 -4.42 12.85
N GLU A 85 5.08 -4.73 14.05
CA GLU A 85 5.37 -6.10 14.47
C GLU A 85 4.12 -7.00 14.50
N THR A 86 2.94 -6.39 14.63
CA THR A 86 1.63 -7.04 14.55
C THR A 86 1.21 -7.39 13.12
N GLY A 87 1.88 -6.81 12.12
CA GLY A 87 1.67 -7.02 10.68
C GLY A 87 0.42 -6.33 10.11
N ASP A 88 -0.46 -5.80 10.95
CA ASP A 88 -1.72 -5.14 10.59
C ASP A 88 -1.55 -3.68 10.11
N TYR A 89 -0.32 -3.18 10.09
CA TYR A 89 0.01 -1.82 9.72
C TYR A 89 1.28 -1.74 8.88
N PHE A 90 1.26 -0.88 7.86
CA PHE A 90 2.47 -0.48 7.14
C PHE A 90 2.35 0.93 6.55
N GLU A 91 3.50 1.52 6.24
CA GLU A 91 3.59 2.83 5.60
C GLU A 91 4.14 2.74 4.17
N ILE A 92 3.45 3.39 3.24
CA ILE A 92 3.93 3.59 1.88
C ILE A 92 4.57 4.96 1.79
N ALA A 93 5.82 5.02 1.34
CA ALA A 93 6.52 6.27 1.07
C ALA A 93 5.67 7.18 0.17
N ALA A 94 5.81 8.49 0.37
CA ALA A 94 5.21 9.48 -0.50
C ALA A 94 5.86 9.43 -1.90
N GLY A 95 5.50 8.44 -2.70
CA GLY A 95 5.64 8.46 -4.15
C GLY A 95 4.56 9.37 -4.68
N SER A 96 4.91 10.24 -5.64
CA SER A 96 3.98 11.07 -6.41
C SER A 96 2.68 10.31 -6.63
N LEU A 97 1.53 10.94 -6.35
CA LEU A 97 0.26 10.50 -6.93
C LEU A 97 0.61 10.08 -8.35
N ALA A 98 0.37 8.81 -8.69
CA ALA A 98 0.50 8.37 -10.05
C ALA A 98 -0.61 9.10 -10.82
N SER A 99 -0.33 10.34 -11.22
CA SER A 99 -0.86 10.93 -12.43
C SER A 99 -0.32 10.10 -13.58
N GLN A 100 -0.84 8.89 -13.71
CA GLN A 100 -0.75 8.11 -14.94
C GLN A 100 -2.04 7.30 -15.14
N VAL A 101 -3.17 8.02 -15.03
CA VAL A 101 -4.24 7.87 -16.02
C VAL A 101 -3.62 8.32 -17.35
N GLY A 102 -3.03 7.38 -18.08
CA GLY A 102 -2.29 7.69 -19.30
C GLY A 102 -1.78 6.46 -20.00
N ARG A 103 -2.64 5.89 -20.85
CA ARG A 103 -2.32 5.03 -22.00
C ARG A 103 -1.54 3.74 -21.72
N TYR A 104 -2.26 2.63 -21.72
CA TYR A 104 -1.94 1.56 -22.67
C TYR A 104 -3.22 1.23 -23.42
N ALA A 105 -3.26 1.70 -24.66
CA ALA A 105 -4.12 1.18 -25.73
C ALA A 105 -3.34 0.06 -26.43
#